data_AF-A0A1F2P5P4-F1
#
_entry.id   AF-A0A1F2P5P4-F1
#
_cell.length_a   1.000
_cell.length_b   1.000
_cell.length_c   1.000
_cell.angle_alpha   90.00
_cell.angle_beta   90.00
_cell.angle_gamma   90.00
#
_symmetry.space_group_name_H-M   'P 1'
#
loop_
_entity.id
_entity.type
_entity.pdbx_description
1 polymer ?
#
loop_
_entity_poly.entity_id
_entity_poly.type
_entity_poly.pdbx_seq_one_letter_code
_entity_poly.pdbx_strand_id
1 'polypeptide(L)' 'MCEIDQNKVYFKCITCEYVFQEDPMIVVRCPMCGSEDVVRV' A
#
# COMPACT_ATOMS: atom_id res chain seq x y z
N MET A 1 9.68 9.74 21.47
CA MET A 1 9.28 8.33 21.31
C MET A 1 9.19 8.09 19.83
N CYS A 2 9.99 7.19 19.27
CA CYS A 2 9.87 6.84 17.86
C CYS A 2 8.55 6.08 17.69
N GLU A 3 7.54 6.75 17.15
CA GLU A 3 6.31 6.13 16.69
C GLU A 3 6.70 5.15 15.58
N ILE A 4 6.83 3.87 15.95
CA ILE A 4 6.89 2.80 14.97
C ILE A 4 5.46 2.78 14.41
N ASP A 5 5.27 3.28 13.18
CA ASP A 5 4.02 3.20 12.44
C ASP A 5 3.65 1.73 12.21
N GLN A 6 3.06 1.09 13.22
CA GLN A 6 2.58 -0.30 13.19
C GLN A 6 1.36 -0.47 12.28
N ASN A 7 0.79 0.62 11.74
CA ASN A 7 -0.37 0.58 10.88
C ASN A 7 -0.04 0.29 9.41
N LYS A 8 1.23 0.35 8.99
CA LYS A 8 1.57 0.05 7.59
C LYS A 8 1.40 -1.43 7.30
N VAL A 9 0.60 -1.74 6.29
CA VAL A 9 0.33 -3.11 5.83
C VAL A 9 0.82 -3.26 4.39
N TYR A 10 1.08 -4.49 3.97
CA TYR A 10 1.48 -4.74 2.59
C TYR A 10 0.27 -4.69 1.66
N PHE A 11 0.46 -4.01 0.54
CA PHE A 11 -0.46 -3.95 -0.58
C PHE A 11 0.23 -4.48 -1.83
N LYS A 12 -0.51 -5.23 -2.64
CA LYS A 12 -0.12 -5.67 -3.97
C LYS A 12 -1.02 -4.97 -4.99
N CYS A 13 -0.43 -4.26 -5.94
CA CYS A 13 -1.18 -3.74 -7.08
C CYS A 13 -1.57 -4.88 -8.02
N ILE A 14 -2.84 -4.95 -8.42
CA ILE A 14 -3.31 -5.96 -9.39
C ILE A 14 -2.79 -5.65 -10.79
N THR A 15 -2.64 -4.36 -11.13
CA THR A 15 -2.29 -3.90 -12.48
C THR A 15 -0.83 -4.18 -12.85
N CYS A 16 0.11 -3.90 -11.95
CA CYS A 16 1.55 -4.08 -12.20
C CYS A 16 2.21 -5.08 -11.26
N GLU A 17 1.43 -5.75 -10.41
CA GLU A 17 1.89 -6.76 -9.44
C GLU A 17 2.91 -6.28 -8.42
N TYR A 18 3.13 -4.96 -8.35
CA TYR A 18 4.08 -4.35 -7.43
C TYR A 18 3.57 -4.42 -5.98
N VAL A 19 4.45 -4.83 -5.07
CA VAL A 19 4.16 -4.95 -3.64
C VAL A 19 4.81 -3.79 -2.88
N PHE A 20 4.05 -3.10 -2.05
CA PHE A 20 4.49 -1.93 -1.30
C PHE A 20 3.76 -1.84 0.05
N GLN A 21 4.30 -1.05 0.99
CA GLN A 21 3.71 -0.87 2.31
C GLN A 21 3.10 0.51 2.46
N GLU A 22 1.83 0.57 2.83
CA GLU A 22 1.13 1.84 3.07
C GLU A 22 0.14 1.72 4.22
N ASP A 23 -0.35 2.86 4.68
CA ASP A 23 -1.36 2.91 5.72
C ASP A 23 -2.75 2.53 5.16
N PRO A 24 -3.47 1.55 5.74
CA PRO A 24 -4.77 1.13 5.26
C PRO A 24 -5.88 2.14 5.56
N MET A 25 -5.62 3.18 6.35
CA MET A 25 -6.60 4.24 6.63
C MET A 25 -6.65 5.32 5.54
N ILE A 26 -5.68 5.34 4.62
CA ILE A 26 -5.67 6.27 3.48
C ILE A 26 -6.10 5.58 2.18
N VAL A 27 -6.45 6.38 1.16
CA VAL A 27 -6.67 5.86 -0.18
C VAL A 27 -5.33 5.39 -0.75
N VAL A 28 -5.16 4.08 -0.81
CA VAL A 28 -3.92 3.47 -1.28
C VAL A 28 -3.91 3.42 -2.79
N ARG A 29 -2.90 4.04 -3.40
CA ARG A 29 -2.65 4.00 -4.84
C ARG A 29 -1.30 3.40 -5.12
N CYS A 30 -1.20 2.62 -6.19
CA CYS A 30 0.08 2.03 -6.56
C CYS A 30 1.09 3.14 -6.93
N PRO A 31 2.26 3.21 -6.28
CA PRO A 31 3.26 4.23 -6.57
C PRO A 31 3.94 4.06 -7.94
N MET A 32 3.85 2.86 -8.54
CA MET A 32 4.48 2.56 -9.84
C MET A 32 3.61 2.94 -11.03
N CYS A 33 2.30 2.77 -10.93
CA CYS A 33 1.38 2.95 -12.06
C CYS A 33 0.20 3.90 -11.78
N GLY A 34 0.02 4.33 -10.53
CA GLY A 34 -1.09 5.18 -10.11
C GLY A 34 -2.44 4.47 -10.00
N SER A 35 -2.49 3.16 -10.25
CA SER A 35 -3.73 2.37 -10.17
C SER A 35 -4.26 2.30 -8.74
N GLU A 36 -5.58 2.41 -8.59
CA GLU A 36 -6.31 2.27 -7.32
C GLU A 36 -6.70 0.80 -7.07
N ASP A 37 -6.51 -0.07 -8.07
CA ASP A 37 -6.68 -1.53 -7.95
C ASP A 37 -5.48 -2.16 -7.21
N VAL A 38 -5.53 -2.04 -5.89
CA VAL A 38 -4.55 -2.62 -4.97
C VAL A 38 -5.27 -3.50 -3.94
N VAL A 39 -4.69 -4.66 -3.64
CA VAL A 39 -5.22 -5.60 -2.65
C VAL A 39 -4.25 -5.72 -1.48
N ARG A 40 -4.78 -5.81 -0.27
CA ARG A 40 -3.98 -6.08 0.92
C ARG A 40 -3.52 -7.55 0.91
N VAL A 41 -2.24 -7.77 1.20
CA VAL A 41 -1.61 -9.10 1.30
C VAL A 41 -1.06 -9.36 2.70
#